data_AF-A0A7J2R742-F1
#
_entry.id   AF-A0A7J2R742-F1
#
_cell.length_a   1.000
_cell.length_b   1.000
_cell.length_c   1.000
_cell.angle_alpha   90.00
_cell.angle_beta   90.00
_cell.angle_gamma   90.00
#
_symmetry.space_group_name_H-M   'P 1'
#
loop_
_entity.id
_entity.type
_entity.pdbx_description
1 polymer ?
#
loop_
_entity_poly.entity_id
_entity_poly.type
_entity_poly.pdbx_seq_one_letter_code
_entity_poly.pdbx_strand_id
1 'polypeptide(L)'
;MLFYSIDENGYLRKVNKIDFNENKAFLVDDVKKIYVWLGEKTSKKKKELSIKRAEFLKSKRKKSTTVEIINQNQEYGSFLAIMDIMRKGIIPTASIKRRPELKIKFEDTMDLLEAGLDPDFEAEITMTAHKLSHEKMSYEDLCHKLGELQMVFLKGEGKASKKEIEEKTEEIFKSSSTSDELCWLIAEIEKLK
;
A
#
# COMPACT_ATOMS: atom_id res chain seq x y z
N MET A 1 -0.88 -8.50 -8.75
CA MET A 1 -0.96 -8.31 -10.20
C MET A 1 0.11 -9.13 -10.91
N LEU A 2 -0.24 -9.87 -11.96
CA LEU A 2 0.67 -10.70 -12.75
C LEU A 2 0.62 -10.27 -14.22
N PHE A 3 1.77 -10.24 -14.89
CA PHE A 3 1.89 -9.85 -16.29
C PHE A 3 2.30 -11.03 -17.16
N TYR A 4 1.70 -11.12 -18.34
CA TYR A 4 2.02 -12.13 -19.33
C TYR A 4 2.13 -11.51 -20.71
N SER A 5 3.16 -11.89 -21.48
CA SER A 5 3.13 -11.76 -22.93
C SER A 5 2.44 -12.97 -23.54
N ILE A 6 1.67 -12.75 -24.59
CA ILE A 6 0.94 -13.80 -25.29
C ILE A 6 1.70 -14.14 -26.58
N ASP A 7 2.10 -15.40 -26.72
CA ASP A 7 2.79 -15.91 -27.92
C ASP A 7 1.77 -16.17 -29.06
N GLU A 8 2.23 -16.38 -30.29
CA GLU A 8 1.35 -16.58 -31.48
C GLU A 8 0.34 -17.72 -31.32
N ASN A 9 0.68 -18.74 -30.52
CA ASN A 9 -0.19 -19.89 -30.25
C ASN A 9 -1.13 -19.67 -29.03
N GLY A 10 -1.17 -18.46 -28.47
CA GLY A 10 -1.96 -18.14 -27.27
C GLY A 10 -1.34 -18.58 -25.95
N TYR A 11 -0.08 -19.04 -25.98
CA TYR A 11 0.67 -19.42 -24.77
C TYR A 11 1.01 -18.18 -23.94
N LEU A 12 0.90 -18.30 -22.62
CA LEU A 12 1.20 -17.21 -21.70
C LEU A 12 2.62 -17.34 -21.16
N ARG A 13 3.45 -16.35 -21.43
CA ARG A 13 4.79 -16.23 -20.86
C ARG A 13 4.78 -15.15 -19.79
N LYS A 14 5.08 -15.52 -18.55
CA LYS A 14 5.16 -14.54 -17.45
C LYS A 14 6.29 -13.56 -17.73
N VAL A 15 6.01 -12.27 -17.57
CA VAL A 15 6.97 -11.17 -17.73
C VAL A 15 6.96 -10.28 -16.49
N ASN A 16 8.06 -9.58 -16.24
CA ASN A 16 8.14 -8.65 -15.10
C ASN A 16 7.69 -7.24 -15.47
N LYS A 17 7.67 -6.90 -16.76
CA LYS A 17 7.25 -5.61 -17.30
C LYS A 17 6.56 -5.77 -18.65
N ILE A 18 5.80 -4.77 -19.06
CA ILE A 18 5.08 -4.73 -20.34
C ILE A 18 5.61 -3.55 -21.16
N ASP A 19 6.10 -3.84 -22.37
CA ASP A 19 6.66 -2.82 -23.27
C ASP A 19 5.61 -2.12 -24.15
N PHE A 20 4.36 -2.63 -24.18
CA PHE A 20 3.27 -2.17 -25.03
C PHE A 20 3.64 -2.07 -26.51
N ASN A 21 4.43 -3.04 -27.01
CA ASN A 21 4.77 -3.11 -28.43
C ASN A 21 3.54 -3.42 -29.30
N GLU A 22 3.35 -2.64 -30.37
CA GLU A 22 2.23 -2.74 -31.31
C GLU A 22 2.06 -4.13 -31.99
N ASN A 23 3.11 -4.95 -32.04
CA ASN A 23 3.08 -6.30 -32.62
C ASN A 23 2.79 -7.40 -31.57
N LYS A 24 2.53 -7.02 -30.31
CA LYS A 24 2.34 -7.94 -29.19
C LYS A 24 0.95 -7.81 -28.58
N ALA A 25 0.58 -8.85 -27.84
CA ALA A 25 -0.57 -8.84 -26.96
C ALA A 25 -0.11 -9.21 -25.54
N PHE A 26 -0.74 -8.59 -24.54
CA PHE A 26 -0.42 -8.79 -23.14
C PHE A 26 -1.67 -9.11 -22.34
N LEU A 27 -1.50 -9.93 -21.30
CA LEU A 27 -2.53 -10.22 -20.32
C LEU A 27 -2.06 -9.73 -18.95
N VAL A 28 -2.91 -8.94 -18.29
CA VAL A 28 -2.67 -8.41 -16.95
C VAL A 28 -3.73 -8.97 -16.02
N ASP A 29 -3.30 -9.74 -15.04
CA ASP A 29 -4.17 -10.39 -14.08
C ASP A 29 -4.10 -9.71 -12.72
N ASP A 30 -5.17 -9.02 -12.34
CA ASP A 30 -5.32 -8.30 -11.09
C ASP A 30 -6.33 -8.98 -10.14
N VAL A 31 -6.51 -10.30 -10.27
CA VAL A 31 -7.43 -11.13 -9.46
C VAL A 31 -8.92 -10.82 -9.69
N LYS A 32 -9.37 -9.58 -9.47
CA LYS A 32 -10.75 -9.12 -9.72
C LYS A 32 -11.01 -8.81 -11.20
N LYS A 33 -9.98 -8.35 -11.92
CA LYS A 33 -10.04 -8.03 -13.35
C LYS A 33 -8.90 -8.71 -14.10
N ILE A 34 -9.18 -9.15 -15.31
CA ILE A 34 -8.18 -9.62 -16.28
C ILE A 34 -8.24 -8.66 -17.47
N TYR A 35 -7.16 -7.92 -17.70
CA TYR A 35 -7.05 -7.07 -18.89
C TYR A 35 -6.34 -7.81 -20.01
N VAL A 36 -6.83 -7.65 -21.22
CA VAL A 36 -6.17 -8.12 -22.45
C VAL A 36 -5.82 -6.90 -23.29
N TRP A 37 -4.55 -6.54 -23.31
CA TRP A 37 -4.07 -5.46 -24.17
C TRP A 37 -3.65 -6.00 -25.53
N LEU A 38 -4.16 -5.38 -26.61
CA LEU A 38 -3.95 -5.80 -27.98
C LEU A 38 -3.24 -4.70 -28.77
N GLY A 39 -2.01 -4.99 -29.21
CA GLY A 39 -1.26 -4.12 -30.10
C GLY A 39 -1.95 -3.97 -31.46
N GLU A 40 -1.85 -2.78 -32.05
CA GLU A 40 -2.52 -2.40 -33.29
C GLU A 40 -2.18 -3.38 -34.43
N LYS A 41 -0.89 -3.67 -34.61
CA LYS A 41 -0.33 -4.53 -35.67
C LYS A 41 -0.36 -6.03 -35.36
N THR A 42 -0.94 -6.42 -34.22
CA THR A 42 -1.08 -7.84 -33.86
C THR A 42 -2.05 -8.57 -34.79
N SER A 43 -1.70 -9.79 -35.19
CA SER A 43 -2.53 -10.61 -36.10
C SER A 43 -3.93 -10.89 -35.51
N LYS A 44 -4.95 -10.98 -36.38
CA LYS A 44 -6.33 -11.30 -35.96
C LYS A 44 -6.41 -12.59 -35.15
N LYS A 45 -5.73 -13.63 -35.63
CA LYS A 45 -5.63 -14.94 -34.95
C LYS A 45 -5.09 -14.80 -33.53
N LYS A 46 -4.02 -14.02 -33.33
CA LYS A 46 -3.44 -13.80 -32.00
C LYS A 46 -4.35 -12.98 -31.10
N LYS A 47 -5.04 -11.96 -31.61
CA LYS A 47 -6.06 -11.20 -30.87
C LYS A 47 -7.17 -12.13 -30.36
N GLU A 48 -7.71 -12.99 -31.20
CA GLU A 48 -8.73 -13.98 -30.83
C GLU A 48 -8.24 -14.99 -29.79
N LEU A 49 -7.04 -15.53 -29.96
CA LEU A 49 -6.43 -16.45 -28.99
C LEU A 49 -6.19 -15.78 -27.63
N SER A 50 -5.80 -14.52 -27.63
CA SER A 50 -5.59 -13.73 -26.41
C SER A 50 -6.87 -13.58 -25.60
N ILE A 51 -7.98 -13.23 -26.28
CA ILE A 51 -9.30 -13.09 -25.66
C ILE A 51 -9.79 -14.44 -25.13
N LYS A 52 -9.71 -15.50 -25.95
CA LYS A 52 -10.08 -16.87 -25.54
C LYS A 52 -9.30 -17.32 -24.31
N ARG A 53 -8.01 -16.97 -24.23
CA ARG A 53 -7.16 -17.33 -23.09
C ARG A 53 -7.60 -16.62 -21.81
N ALA A 54 -7.96 -15.35 -21.88
CA ALA A 54 -8.47 -14.60 -20.73
C ALA A 54 -9.81 -15.14 -20.23
N GLU A 55 -10.75 -15.45 -21.12
CA GLU A 55 -12.04 -16.06 -20.73
C GLU A 55 -11.85 -17.46 -20.13
N PHE A 56 -10.91 -18.25 -20.65
CA PHE A 56 -10.55 -19.53 -20.03
C PHE A 56 -9.98 -19.35 -18.60
N LEU A 57 -9.14 -18.34 -18.37
CA LEU A 57 -8.63 -18.06 -17.01
C LEU A 57 -9.74 -17.61 -16.07
N LYS A 58 -10.69 -16.81 -16.57
CA LYS A 58 -11.87 -16.38 -15.81
C LYS A 58 -12.77 -17.57 -15.45
N SER A 59 -13.03 -18.49 -16.37
CA SER A 59 -13.88 -19.66 -16.11
C SER A 59 -13.32 -20.62 -15.05
N LYS A 60 -12.00 -20.60 -14.82
CA LYS A 60 -11.34 -21.36 -13.74
C LYS A 60 -11.47 -20.73 -12.36
N ARG A 61 -12.03 -19.52 -12.23
CA ARG A 61 -12.15 -18.81 -10.95
C ARG A 61 -13.52 -19.01 -10.32
N LYS A 62 -13.55 -19.15 -8.99
CA LYS A 62 -14.77 -19.21 -8.19
C LYS A 62 -15.40 -17.82 -7.92
N LYS A 63 -14.67 -16.73 -8.16
CA LYS A 63 -15.08 -15.35 -7.85
C LYS A 63 -15.53 -14.59 -9.10
N SER A 64 -16.39 -13.58 -8.93
CA SER A 64 -16.79 -12.64 -10.00
C SER A 64 -15.57 -11.87 -10.51
N THR A 65 -14.92 -12.43 -11.53
CA THR A 65 -13.78 -11.84 -12.24
C THR A 65 -14.29 -11.33 -13.57
N THR A 66 -13.97 -10.09 -13.94
CA THR A 66 -14.31 -9.55 -15.26
C THR A 66 -13.10 -9.60 -16.19
N VAL A 67 -13.36 -9.71 -17.49
CA VAL A 67 -12.34 -9.59 -18.54
C VAL A 67 -12.60 -8.27 -19.26
N GLU A 68 -11.56 -7.46 -19.43
CA GLU A 68 -11.62 -6.20 -20.17
C GLU A 68 -10.62 -6.24 -21.34
N ILE A 69 -11.10 -5.96 -22.55
CA ILE A 69 -10.28 -5.91 -23.76
C ILE A 69 -9.89 -4.47 -23.99
N ILE A 70 -8.58 -4.23 -24.13
CA ILE A 70 -8.00 -2.91 -24.29
C ILE A 70 -7.22 -2.88 -25.60
N ASN A 71 -7.64 -2.03 -26.54
CA ASN A 71 -6.91 -1.83 -27.79
C ASN A 71 -5.86 -0.74 -27.60
N GLN A 72 -4.73 -0.89 -28.28
CA GLN A 72 -3.72 0.16 -28.36
C GLN A 72 -4.34 1.49 -28.82
N ASN A 73 -3.95 2.59 -28.17
CA ASN A 73 -4.48 3.95 -28.38
C ASN A 73 -5.96 4.12 -27.98
N GLN A 74 -6.54 3.14 -27.29
CA GLN A 74 -7.89 3.18 -26.71
C GLN A 74 -7.86 2.73 -25.24
N GLU A 75 -6.76 3.00 -24.54
CA GLU A 75 -6.62 2.70 -23.12
C GLU A 75 -7.39 3.71 -22.25
N TYR A 76 -8.13 3.21 -21.26
CA TYR A 76 -8.98 4.05 -20.40
C TYR A 76 -9.03 3.57 -18.94
N GLY A 77 -9.64 4.40 -18.09
CA GLY A 77 -9.97 4.06 -16.71
C GLY A 77 -8.78 3.59 -15.88
N SER A 78 -9.01 2.57 -15.05
CA SER A 78 -7.97 2.01 -14.17
C SER A 78 -6.77 1.45 -14.93
N PHE A 79 -6.96 0.94 -16.16
CA PHE A 79 -5.87 0.40 -16.97
C PHE A 79 -4.87 1.50 -17.37
N LEU A 80 -5.39 2.65 -17.82
CA LEU A 80 -4.56 3.80 -18.19
C LEU A 80 -3.72 4.29 -17.00
N ALA A 81 -4.33 4.35 -15.81
CA ALA A 81 -3.66 4.81 -14.58
C ALA A 81 -2.46 3.93 -14.17
N ILE A 82 -2.50 2.63 -14.48
CA ILE A 82 -1.44 1.68 -14.07
C ILE A 82 -0.42 1.38 -15.20
N MET A 83 -0.57 1.96 -16.39
CA MET A 83 0.33 1.68 -17.52
C MET A 83 1.79 2.03 -17.26
N ASP A 84 2.07 3.13 -16.58
CA ASP A 84 3.45 3.51 -16.23
C ASP A 84 4.11 2.48 -15.28
N ILE A 85 3.33 1.98 -14.31
CA ILE A 85 3.76 0.91 -13.39
C ILE A 85 4.08 -0.37 -14.19
N MET A 86 3.23 -0.73 -15.14
CA MET A 86 3.44 -1.90 -16.00
C MET A 86 4.69 -1.77 -16.89
N ARG A 87 5.00 -0.57 -17.40
CA ARG A 87 6.23 -0.29 -18.17
C ARG A 87 7.49 -0.41 -17.34
N LYS A 88 7.49 0.21 -16.15
CA LYS A 88 8.60 0.13 -15.19
C LYS A 88 8.84 -1.31 -14.73
N GLY A 89 7.74 -2.07 -14.67
CA GLY A 89 7.74 -3.46 -14.26
C GLY A 89 7.54 -3.61 -12.77
N ILE A 90 7.00 -4.76 -12.39
CA ILE A 90 7.08 -5.22 -11.01
C ILE A 90 8.51 -5.72 -10.87
N ILE A 91 9.38 -4.89 -10.29
CA ILE A 91 10.59 -5.40 -9.65
C ILE A 91 10.06 -6.50 -8.72
N PRO A 92 10.48 -7.76 -8.85
CA PRO A 92 10.27 -8.71 -7.79
C PRO A 92 10.95 -8.05 -6.62
N THR A 93 10.17 -7.40 -5.76
CA THR A 93 10.67 -6.95 -4.48
C THR A 93 11.10 -8.27 -3.87
N ALA A 94 12.41 -8.56 -3.95
CA ALA A 94 13.12 -9.27 -2.92
C ALA A 94 12.46 -8.75 -1.66
N SER A 95 11.64 -9.63 -1.06
CA SER A 95 10.82 -9.39 0.13
C SER A 95 10.84 -7.93 0.50
N ILE A 96 9.79 -7.14 0.21
CA ILE A 96 9.63 -5.86 0.92
C ILE A 96 9.83 -6.27 2.37
N LYS A 97 11.02 -6.03 2.92
CA LYS A 97 11.28 -6.30 4.31
C LYS A 97 10.26 -5.40 4.92
N ARG A 98 9.26 -5.98 5.60
CA ARG A 98 8.36 -5.18 6.40
C ARG A 98 9.27 -4.22 7.14
N ARG A 99 8.96 -2.92 7.07
CA ARG A 99 9.68 -1.94 7.89
C ARG A 99 9.77 -2.58 9.28
N PRO A 100 10.97 -2.71 9.87
CA PRO A 100 11.08 -3.25 11.21
C PRO A 100 10.05 -2.52 12.07
N GLU A 101 9.20 -3.26 12.76
CA GLU A 101 8.24 -2.67 13.69
C GLU A 101 9.03 -1.78 14.64
N LEU A 102 8.53 -0.57 14.87
CA LEU A 102 9.14 0.31 15.86
C LEU A 102 9.11 -0.40 17.21
N LYS A 103 10.27 -0.51 17.85
CA LYS A 103 10.38 -0.90 19.25
C LYS A 103 10.82 0.33 20.02
N ILE A 104 10.12 0.62 21.10
CA ILE A 104 10.50 1.69 22.02
C ILE A 104 11.83 1.28 22.66
N LYS A 105 12.91 2.00 22.35
CA LYS A 105 14.28 1.70 22.81
C LYS A 105 14.54 2.25 24.21
N PHE A 106 13.70 1.86 25.17
CA PHE A 106 13.75 2.40 26.51
C PHE A 106 15.05 2.06 27.23
N GLU A 107 15.48 0.78 27.19
CA GLU A 107 16.71 0.33 27.84
C GLU A 107 17.94 1.07 27.29
N ASP A 108 18.09 1.11 25.96
CA ASP A 108 19.19 1.85 25.32
C ASP A 108 19.19 3.34 25.74
N THR A 109 18.01 3.95 25.86
CA THR A 109 17.88 5.35 26.29
C THR A 109 18.27 5.52 27.76
N MET A 110 17.87 4.60 28.64
CA MET A 110 18.23 4.64 30.06
C MET A 110 19.74 4.47 30.25
N ASP A 111 20.37 3.56 29.53
CA ASP A 111 21.83 3.34 29.59
C ASP A 111 22.61 4.64 29.26
N LEU A 112 22.14 5.40 28.27
CA LEU A 112 22.76 6.68 27.89
C LEU A 112 22.57 7.76 28.98
N LEU A 113 21.39 7.83 29.59
CA LEU A 113 21.12 8.78 30.69
C LEU A 113 21.96 8.43 31.93
N GLU A 114 22.09 7.14 32.27
CA GLU A 114 22.93 6.67 33.36
C GLU A 114 24.41 6.96 33.11
N ALA A 115 24.84 6.95 31.84
CA ALA A 115 26.18 7.38 31.44
C ALA A 115 26.39 8.92 31.49
N GLY A 116 25.36 9.68 31.88
CA GLY A 116 25.42 11.13 32.07
C GLY A 116 25.27 11.94 30.79
N LEU A 117 24.72 11.36 29.72
CA LEU A 117 24.34 12.11 28.53
C LEU A 117 23.00 12.81 28.78
N ASP A 118 22.89 14.07 28.34
CA ASP A 118 21.63 14.80 28.38
C ASP A 118 20.63 14.19 27.39
N PRO A 119 19.33 14.07 27.74
CA PRO A 119 18.32 13.57 26.82
C PRO A 119 18.17 14.52 25.63
N ASP A 120 18.25 13.96 24.44
CA ASP A 120 17.81 14.65 23.23
C ASP A 120 16.29 14.47 23.03
N PHE A 121 15.77 15.08 21.96
CA PHE A 121 14.33 15.02 21.66
C PHE A 121 13.82 13.59 21.46
N GLU A 122 14.63 12.70 20.87
CA GLU A 122 14.26 11.30 20.67
C GLU A 122 14.21 10.54 22.01
N ALA A 123 15.16 10.79 22.92
CA ALA A 123 15.14 10.24 24.27
C ALA A 123 13.88 10.68 25.04
N GLU A 124 13.50 11.96 24.95
CA GLU A 124 12.28 12.47 25.58
C GLU A 124 11.00 11.81 25.06
N ILE A 125 10.91 11.62 23.73
CA ILE A 125 9.80 10.89 23.11
C ILE A 125 9.81 9.43 23.58
N THR A 126 10.97 8.78 23.60
CA THR A 126 11.13 7.38 24.03
C THR A 126 10.59 7.16 25.44
N MET A 127 10.99 8.01 26.38
CA MET A 127 10.54 7.92 27.77
C MET A 127 9.02 8.08 27.89
N THR A 128 8.46 9.03 27.14
CA THR A 128 7.02 9.32 27.15
C THR A 128 6.23 8.17 26.49
N ALA A 129 6.69 7.67 25.35
CA ALA A 129 6.10 6.54 24.65
C ALA A 129 6.14 5.26 25.50
N HIS A 130 7.25 5.00 26.19
CA HIS A 130 7.38 3.86 27.10
C HIS A 130 6.37 3.95 28.25
N LYS A 131 6.19 5.14 28.83
CA LYS A 131 5.18 5.34 29.87
C LYS A 131 3.78 5.04 29.34
N LEU A 132 3.42 5.58 28.17
CA LEU A 132 2.12 5.35 27.53
C LEU A 132 1.88 3.86 27.22
N SER A 133 2.89 3.11 26.77
CA SER A 133 2.74 1.68 26.49
C SER A 133 2.45 0.86 27.76
N HIS A 134 2.87 1.34 28.94
CA HIS A 134 2.62 0.70 30.23
C HIS A 134 1.28 1.10 30.87
N GLU A 135 0.62 2.16 30.39
CA GLU A 135 -0.69 2.61 30.89
C GLU A 135 -1.86 1.71 30.45
N LYS A 136 -1.61 0.66 29.66
CA LYS A 136 -2.59 -0.35 29.20
C LYS A 136 -3.81 0.22 28.46
N MET A 137 -3.63 1.32 27.73
CA MET A 137 -4.66 1.81 26.79
C MET A 137 -4.96 0.74 25.73
N SER A 138 -6.24 0.61 25.34
CA SER A 138 -6.58 -0.28 24.23
C SER A 138 -6.06 0.29 22.90
N TYR A 139 -5.87 -0.56 21.90
CA TYR A 139 -5.46 -0.12 20.56
C TYR A 139 -6.43 0.91 19.96
N GLU A 140 -7.74 0.73 20.19
CA GLU A 140 -8.78 1.66 19.73
C GLU A 140 -8.66 3.02 20.44
N ASP A 141 -8.40 3.02 21.75
CA ASP A 141 -8.19 4.25 22.52
C ASP A 141 -6.94 4.99 22.07
N LEU A 142 -5.86 4.26 21.76
CA LEU A 142 -4.63 4.86 21.20
C LEU A 142 -4.88 5.48 19.83
N CYS A 143 -5.63 4.81 18.94
CA CYS A 143 -6.01 5.37 17.65
C CYS A 143 -6.84 6.64 17.81
N HIS A 144 -7.79 6.65 18.74
CA HIS A 144 -8.63 7.82 19.02
C HIS A 144 -7.81 8.98 19.58
N LYS A 145 -6.98 8.72 20.60
CA LYS A 145 -6.10 9.73 21.21
C LYS A 145 -5.17 10.35 20.17
N LEU A 146 -4.56 9.52 19.30
CA LEU A 146 -3.71 10.02 18.22
C LEU A 146 -4.50 10.86 17.22
N GLY A 147 -5.71 10.43 16.84
CA GLY A 147 -6.60 11.17 15.94
C GLY A 147 -6.97 12.55 16.49
N GLU A 148 -7.35 12.61 17.77
CA GLU A 148 -7.64 13.87 18.47
C GLU A 148 -6.43 14.79 18.50
N LEU A 149 -5.26 14.27 18.89
CA LEU A 149 -4.02 15.05 18.96
C LEU A 149 -3.63 15.62 17.60
N GLN A 150 -3.71 14.82 16.53
CA GLN A 150 -3.44 15.27 15.16
C GLN A 150 -4.44 16.34 14.70
N MET A 151 -5.73 16.19 15.01
CA MET A 151 -6.73 17.19 14.68
C MET A 151 -6.51 18.51 15.41
N VAL A 152 -6.18 18.45 16.70
CA VAL A 152 -5.83 19.64 17.50
C VAL A 152 -4.55 20.28 16.97
N PHE A 153 -3.52 19.50 16.64
CA PHE A 153 -2.27 20.01 16.09
C PHE A 153 -2.48 20.73 14.75
N LEU A 154 -3.32 20.19 13.87
CA LEU A 154 -3.56 20.75 12.53
C LEU A 154 -4.51 21.95 12.52
N LYS A 155 -5.56 21.96 13.37
CA LYS A 155 -6.63 22.98 13.32
C LYS A 155 -6.62 23.94 14.51
N GLY A 156 -5.97 23.57 15.60
CA GLY A 156 -6.06 24.23 16.90
C GLY A 156 -7.18 23.66 17.77
N GLU A 157 -7.09 23.92 19.07
CA GLU A 157 -8.03 23.42 20.08
C GLU A 157 -9.48 23.84 19.79
N GLY A 158 -10.41 22.90 19.95
CA GLY A 158 -11.85 23.12 19.78
C GLY A 158 -12.33 23.36 18.33
N LYS A 159 -11.42 23.36 17.34
CA LYS A 159 -11.80 23.63 15.94
C LYS A 159 -12.15 22.38 15.12
N ALA A 160 -11.75 21.21 15.57
CA ALA A 160 -12.12 19.96 14.92
C ALA A 160 -13.47 19.46 15.41
N SER A 161 -14.33 19.06 14.48
CA SER A 161 -15.62 18.44 14.81
C SER A 161 -15.44 16.98 15.22
N LYS A 162 -16.40 16.44 15.98
CA LYS A 162 -16.43 15.03 16.38
C LYS A 162 -16.33 14.08 15.19
N LYS A 163 -17.03 14.40 14.10
CA LYS A 163 -17.02 13.61 12.86
C LYS A 163 -15.63 13.55 12.22
N GLU A 164 -14.89 14.66 12.21
CA GLU A 164 -13.53 14.69 11.65
C GLU A 164 -12.53 13.90 12.51
N ILE A 165 -12.71 13.92 13.84
CA ILE A 165 -11.92 13.09 14.76
C ILE A 165 -12.23 11.60 14.54
N GLU A 166 -13.49 11.23 14.39
CA GLU A 166 -13.91 9.85 14.10
C GLU A 166 -13.36 9.37 12.74
N GLU A 167 -13.46 10.19 11.69
CA GLU A 167 -12.89 9.89 10.38
C GLU A 167 -11.37 9.69 10.46
N LYS A 168 -10.67 10.55 11.22
CA LYS A 168 -9.21 10.41 11.40
C LYS A 168 -8.84 9.16 12.21
N THR A 169 -9.62 8.86 13.24
CA THR A 169 -9.43 7.65 14.07
C THR A 169 -9.58 6.40 13.21
N GLU A 170 -10.58 6.33 12.34
CA GLU A 170 -10.75 5.22 11.40
C GLU A 170 -9.58 5.09 10.40
N GLU A 171 -9.06 6.22 9.89
CA GLU A 171 -7.90 6.23 9.02
C GLU A 171 -6.68 5.62 9.72
N ILE A 172 -6.41 6.05 10.95
CA ILE A 172 -5.32 5.53 11.79
C ILE A 172 -5.53 4.05 12.08
N PHE A 173 -6.73 3.64 12.47
CA PHE A 173 -7.04 2.23 12.74
C PHE A 173 -6.75 1.33 11.52
N LYS A 174 -7.10 1.79 10.31
CA LYS A 174 -6.87 1.07 9.05
C LYS A 174 -5.41 1.11 8.58
N SER A 175 -4.57 1.99 9.15
CA SER A 175 -3.16 2.11 8.78
C SER A 175 -2.30 0.90 9.15
N SER A 176 -2.81 0.02 10.02
CA SER A 176 -2.07 -1.15 10.54
C SER A 176 -0.81 -0.79 11.33
N SER A 177 -0.77 0.38 11.97
CA SER A 177 0.28 0.77 12.92
C SER A 177 0.25 -0.15 14.14
N THR A 178 1.38 -0.36 14.82
CA THR A 178 1.42 -1.13 16.09
C THR A 178 1.07 -0.24 17.30
N SER A 179 0.73 -0.83 18.44
CA SER A 179 0.50 -0.05 19.68
C SER A 179 1.73 0.77 20.08
N ASP A 180 2.93 0.23 19.92
CA ASP A 180 4.18 0.95 20.21
C ASP A 180 4.39 2.13 19.27
N GLU A 181 4.07 1.98 17.98
CA GLU A 181 4.08 3.08 17.01
C GLU A 181 3.07 4.17 17.36
N LEU A 182 1.86 3.78 17.81
CA LEU A 182 0.85 4.74 18.25
C LEU A 182 1.32 5.50 19.50
N CYS A 183 1.85 4.81 20.51
CA CYS A 183 2.42 5.45 21.70
C CYS A 183 3.54 6.43 21.35
N TRP A 184 4.40 6.07 20.39
CA TRP A 184 5.47 6.94 19.91
C TRP A 184 4.94 8.20 19.22
N LEU A 185 4.00 8.06 18.29
CA LEU A 185 3.43 9.19 17.55
C LEU A 185 2.64 10.13 18.49
N ILE A 186 1.94 9.57 19.49
CA ILE A 186 1.26 10.35 20.53
C ILE A 186 2.30 11.17 21.31
N ALA A 187 3.37 10.52 21.79
CA ALA A 187 4.44 11.18 22.54
C ALA A 187 5.13 12.28 21.72
N GLU A 188 5.42 12.02 20.44
CA GLU A 188 6.01 13.01 19.53
C GLU A 188 5.12 14.24 19.38
N ILE A 189 3.82 14.07 19.11
CA ILE A 189 2.90 15.20 18.96
C ILE A 189 2.72 15.97 20.27
N GLU A 190 2.66 15.28 21.41
CA GLU A 190 2.61 15.93 22.73
C GLU A 190 3.86 16.79 22.99
N LYS A 191 5.02 16.41 22.46
CA LYS A 191 6.28 17.15 22.58
C LYS A 191 6.44 18.29 21.57
N LEU A 192 5.72 18.24 20.45
CA LEU A 192 5.74 19.28 19.41
C LEU A 192 4.75 20.43 19.65
N LYS A 193 3.83 20.27 20.60
CA LYS A 193 2.88 21.31 21.02
C LYS A 193 3.53 22.33 21.95
#